data_AF-A0A0F9UTA3-F1
#
_entry.id   AF-A0A0F9UTA3-F1
#
_cell.length_a   1.000
_cell.length_b   1.000
_cell.length_c   1.000
_cell.angle_alpha   90.00
_cell.angle_beta   90.00
_cell.angle_gamma   90.00
#
_symmetry.space_group_name_H-M   'P 1'
#
loop_
_entity.id
_entity.type
_entity.pdbx_description
1 polymer ?
#
loop_
_entity_poly.entity_id
_entity_poly.type
_entity_poly.pdbx_seq_one_letter_code
_entity_poly.pdbx_strand_id
1 'polypeptide(L)'
;MGIYEKETNKKAIWRGNITESFKKWQRGEKVYIDNKERICILASEDIKSKWQDFAAKNNISTLSKLIRESVEFYMTFKSKKFDFENISNITHYLKEPLTSIKGFSEILIEDHKHELNWDILLKIRNIFDESIILEERIESLSIDKITEGPQYDILIVDDDPSTIRLLTDYFERKGYICENAIDGETALEKIKVFTPKLILLDIILPNVNGYDVCKKIKSNAKIKNVSIYYITAVPPLEVKEQIKETGADGYFLKPFKIKDFDVLFSYL
;
A
#
# COMPACT_ATOMS: atom_id res chain seq x y z
N MET A 1 -41.38 -9.65 24.87
CA MET A 1 -40.59 -8.49 25.32
C MET A 1 -39.55 -8.89 26.36
N GLY A 2 -39.94 -9.49 27.51
CA GLY A 2 -38.98 -9.86 28.57
C GLY A 2 -37.83 -10.81 28.16
N ILE A 3 -38.04 -11.71 27.19
CA ILE A 3 -36.98 -12.59 26.65
C ILE A 3 -35.92 -11.75 25.91
N TYR A 4 -36.33 -10.85 25.01
CA TYR A 4 -35.43 -9.93 24.30
C TYR A 4 -34.62 -9.05 25.24
N GLU A 5 -35.27 -8.49 26.26
CA GLU A 5 -34.60 -7.60 27.21
C GLU A 5 -33.54 -8.36 28.03
N LYS A 6 -33.81 -9.63 28.36
CA LYS A 6 -32.87 -10.51 29.06
C LYS A 6 -31.72 -10.99 28.18
N GLU A 7 -31.98 -11.26 26.89
CA GLU A 7 -30.97 -11.74 25.93
C GLU A 7 -30.04 -10.63 25.42
N THR A 8 -30.56 -9.41 25.28
CA THR A 8 -29.83 -8.31 24.62
C THR A 8 -29.44 -7.17 25.57
N ASN A 9 -29.93 -7.20 26.81
CA ASN A 9 -29.80 -6.12 27.79
C ASN A 9 -30.33 -4.75 27.30
N LYS A 10 -31.17 -4.74 26.25
CA LYS A 10 -31.79 -3.55 25.65
C LYS A 10 -33.30 -3.54 25.93
N LYS A 11 -33.88 -2.37 26.17
CA LYS A 11 -35.32 -2.24 26.40
C LYS A 11 -36.12 -2.46 25.10
N ALA A 12 -37.18 -3.25 25.18
CA ALA A 12 -38.12 -3.47 24.08
C ALA A 12 -39.00 -2.24 23.83
N ILE A 13 -39.25 -1.46 24.88
CA ILE A 13 -39.98 -0.20 24.83
C ILE A 13 -39.11 0.89 25.44
N TRP A 14 -38.92 2.00 24.72
CA TRP A 14 -38.20 3.17 25.20
C TRP A 14 -39.06 4.42 25.02
N ARG A 15 -39.35 5.12 26.13
CA ARG A 15 -40.24 6.30 26.18
C ARG A 15 -41.58 6.07 25.44
N GLY A 16 -42.23 4.96 25.73
CA GLY A 16 -43.56 4.62 25.19
C GLY A 16 -43.58 4.11 23.75
N ASN A 17 -42.43 4.08 23.06
CA ASN A 17 -42.34 3.58 21.68
C ASN A 17 -41.59 2.24 21.63
N ILE A 18 -42.06 1.34 20.76
CA ILE A 18 -41.39 0.06 20.50
C ILE A 18 -40.07 0.31 19.78
N THR A 19 -38.97 -0.22 20.32
CA THR A 19 -37.64 0.00 19.76
C THR A 19 -37.45 -0.79 18.46
N GLU A 20 -36.75 -0.17 17.49
CA GLU A 20 -36.53 -0.81 16.19
C GLU A 20 -35.67 -2.09 16.32
N SER A 21 -34.80 -2.13 17.32
CA SER A 21 -34.02 -3.29 17.69
C SER A 21 -34.88 -4.47 18.15
N PHE A 22 -35.99 -4.20 18.86
CA PHE A 22 -36.94 -5.23 19.25
C PHE A 22 -37.75 -5.74 18.07
N LYS A 23 -38.18 -4.86 17.14
CA LYS A 23 -38.88 -5.28 15.92
C LYS A 23 -38.02 -6.18 15.04
N LYS A 24 -36.73 -5.86 14.89
CA LYS A 24 -35.76 -6.70 14.16
C LYS A 24 -35.55 -8.06 14.81
N TRP A 25 -35.45 -8.11 16.14
CA TRP A 25 -35.37 -9.36 16.89
C TRP A 25 -36.59 -10.26 16.65
N GLN A 26 -37.80 -9.69 16.62
CA GLN A 26 -39.03 -10.45 16.33
C GLN A 26 -39.04 -11.07 14.92
N ARG A 27 -38.29 -10.48 13.97
CA ARG A 27 -38.13 -11.02 12.61
C ARG A 27 -37.00 -12.05 12.50
N GLY A 28 -36.34 -12.41 13.59
CA GLY A 28 -35.20 -13.34 13.60
C GLY A 28 -33.90 -12.74 13.06
N GLU A 29 -33.83 -11.40 12.90
CA GLU A 29 -32.62 -10.72 12.45
C GLU A 29 -31.58 -10.66 13.57
N LYS A 30 -30.28 -10.77 13.21
CA LYS A 30 -29.18 -10.58 14.17
C LYS A 30 -29.25 -9.17 14.78
N VAL A 31 -29.44 -9.12 16.10
CA VAL A 31 -29.39 -7.88 16.88
C VAL A 31 -27.96 -7.66 17.36
N TYR A 32 -27.24 -6.75 16.70
CA TYR A 32 -25.90 -6.39 17.11
C TYR A 32 -25.93 -5.64 18.46
N ILE A 33 -25.14 -6.11 19.44
CA ILE A 33 -24.87 -5.42 20.70
C ILE A 33 -23.81 -4.36 20.42
N ASP A 34 -24.22 -3.29 19.75
CA ASP A 34 -23.34 -2.15 19.51
C ASP A 34 -23.32 -1.29 20.78
N ASN A 35 -22.23 -1.35 21.55
CA ASN A 35 -21.97 -0.47 22.69
C ASN A 35 -21.60 0.93 22.14
N LYS A 36 -22.60 1.67 21.67
CA LYS A 36 -22.40 3.04 21.20
C LYS A 36 -22.35 3.97 22.41
N GLU A 37 -21.16 4.42 22.78
CA GLU A 37 -21.01 5.59 23.65
C GLU A 37 -21.64 6.81 22.97
N ARG A 38 -22.60 7.43 23.67
CA ARG A 38 -23.21 8.68 23.21
C ARG A 38 -22.40 9.84 23.75
N ILE A 39 -21.65 10.49 22.88
CA ILE A 39 -21.00 11.76 23.19
C ILE A 39 -22.08 12.85 23.13
N CYS A 40 -22.44 13.40 24.28
CA CYS A 40 -23.33 14.56 24.35
C CYS A 40 -22.48 15.83 24.33
N ILE A 41 -22.54 16.57 23.24
CA ILE A 41 -21.93 17.89 23.14
C ILE A 41 -22.90 18.90 23.76
N LEU A 42 -22.48 19.60 24.80
CA LEU A 42 -23.20 20.75 25.35
C LEU A 42 -23.05 21.92 24.39
N ALA A 43 -24.15 22.31 23.75
CA ALA A 43 -24.21 23.50 22.89
C ALA A 43 -25.17 24.52 23.52
N SER A 44 -24.84 25.81 23.41
CA SER A 44 -25.76 26.88 23.82
C SER A 44 -27.05 26.83 23.01
N GLU A 45 -28.14 27.37 23.57
CA GLU A 45 -29.45 27.44 22.89
C GLU A 45 -29.35 28.11 21.51
N ASP A 46 -28.54 29.17 21.39
CA ASP A 46 -28.30 29.88 20.12
C ASP A 46 -27.61 28.98 19.07
N ILE A 47 -26.56 28.25 19.46
CA ILE A 47 -25.86 27.31 18.57
C ILE A 47 -26.79 26.17 18.14
N LYS A 48 -27.61 25.67 19.07
CA LYS A 48 -28.59 24.63 18.79
C LYS A 48 -29.66 25.12 17.80
N SER A 49 -30.16 26.34 17.96
CA SER A 49 -31.13 26.94 17.02
C SER A 49 -30.53 27.08 15.63
N LYS A 50 -29.33 27.65 15.52
CA LYS A 50 -28.62 27.79 14.24
C LYS A 50 -28.39 26.44 13.56
N TRP A 51 -28.04 25.41 14.33
CA TRP A 51 -27.90 24.05 13.80
C TRP A 51 -29.23 23.49 13.32
N GLN A 52 -30.32 23.67 14.07
CA GLN A 52 -31.66 23.19 13.68
C GLN A 52 -32.16 23.86 12.41
N ASP A 53 -31.94 25.16 12.26
CA ASP A 53 -32.30 25.91 11.05
C ASP A 53 -31.48 25.45 9.84
N PHE A 54 -30.16 25.28 10.02
CA PHE A 54 -29.28 24.73 9.00
C PHE A 54 -29.70 23.31 8.59
N ALA A 55 -30.00 22.46 9.58
CA ALA A 55 -30.40 21.08 9.37
C ALA A 55 -31.75 20.99 8.63
N ALA A 56 -32.73 21.82 9.00
CA ALA A 56 -34.02 21.88 8.33
C ALA A 56 -33.89 22.37 6.89
N LYS A 57 -33.14 23.45 6.67
CA LYS A 57 -32.94 24.05 5.34
C LYS A 57 -32.24 23.11 4.36
N ASN A 58 -31.34 22.27 4.84
CA ASN A 58 -30.58 21.33 4.03
C ASN A 58 -31.12 19.88 4.11
N ASN A 59 -32.27 19.66 4.76
CA ASN A 59 -32.89 18.35 4.94
C ASN A 59 -31.99 17.31 5.65
N ILE A 60 -31.15 17.75 6.58
CA ILE A 60 -30.16 16.94 7.29
C ILE A 60 -30.74 16.49 8.64
N SER A 61 -31.21 15.26 8.72
CA SER A 61 -31.87 14.74 9.92
C SER A 61 -30.92 14.21 11.00
N THR A 62 -29.65 13.95 10.66
CA THR A 62 -28.65 13.37 11.57
C THR A 62 -27.25 13.86 11.24
N LEU A 63 -26.35 13.88 12.23
CA LEU A 63 -24.92 14.16 12.01
C LEU A 63 -24.28 13.17 11.02
N SER A 64 -24.68 11.89 11.05
CA SER A 64 -24.21 10.90 10.07
C SER A 64 -24.70 11.18 8.65
N LYS A 65 -25.86 11.84 8.48
CA LYS A 65 -26.31 12.32 7.17
C LYS A 65 -25.47 13.51 6.72
N LEU A 66 -25.21 14.47 7.61
CA LEU A 66 -24.32 15.61 7.33
C LEU A 66 -22.93 15.14 6.90
N ILE A 67 -22.31 14.22 7.64
CA ILE A 67 -20.98 13.70 7.33
C ILE A 67 -20.99 13.02 5.96
N ARG A 68 -22.00 12.18 5.66
CA ARG A 68 -22.11 11.51 4.36
C ARG A 68 -22.28 12.50 3.22
N GLU A 69 -23.18 13.47 3.34
CA GLU A 69 -23.39 14.49 2.30
C GLU A 69 -22.18 15.41 2.14
N SER A 70 -21.47 15.72 3.23
CA SER A 70 -20.22 16.51 3.18
C SER A 70 -19.09 15.73 2.50
N VAL A 71 -18.99 14.43 2.77
CA VAL A 71 -18.03 13.53 2.11
C VAL A 71 -18.40 13.37 0.64
N GLU A 72 -19.67 13.14 0.30
CA GLU A 72 -20.13 13.06 -1.09
C GLU A 72 -19.90 14.38 -1.84
N PHE A 73 -20.22 15.52 -1.22
CA PHE A 73 -19.93 16.84 -1.77
C PHE A 73 -18.44 17.04 -2.00
N TYR A 74 -17.59 16.69 -1.03
CA TYR A 74 -16.14 16.76 -1.18
C TYR A 74 -15.64 15.84 -2.30
N MET A 75 -16.10 14.58 -2.36
CA MET A 75 -15.75 13.63 -3.42
C MET A 75 -16.17 14.16 -4.80
N THR A 76 -17.35 14.77 -4.91
CA THR A 76 -17.90 15.31 -6.17
C THR A 76 -17.23 16.64 -6.59
N PHE A 77 -16.91 17.50 -5.63
CA PHE A 77 -16.19 18.75 -5.86
C PHE A 77 -14.75 18.48 -6.31
N LYS A 78 -14.10 17.51 -5.68
CA LYS A 78 -12.73 17.11 -6.01
C LYS A 78 -12.70 16.30 -7.32
N SER A 79 -13.70 15.45 -7.62
CA SER A 79 -13.77 14.71 -8.90
C SER A 79 -13.90 15.59 -10.15
N LYS A 80 -14.31 16.86 -10.02
CA LYS A 80 -14.32 17.84 -11.13
C LYS A 80 -12.98 18.56 -11.35
N LYS A 81 -11.99 18.36 -10.46
CA LYS A 81 -10.68 19.03 -10.51
C LYS A 81 -9.49 18.10 -10.28
N PHE A 82 -9.74 16.79 -10.27
CA PHE A 82 -8.70 15.80 -10.16
C PHE A 82 -8.28 15.35 -11.55
N ASP A 83 -7.25 16.01 -12.06
CA ASP A 83 -6.46 15.44 -13.11
C ASP A 83 -5.46 14.46 -12.48
N PHE A 84 -5.85 13.18 -12.40
CA PHE A 84 -5.03 12.09 -11.87
C PHE A 84 -3.92 11.66 -12.85
N GLU A 85 -3.59 12.49 -13.84
CA GLU A 85 -2.57 12.20 -14.85
C GLU A 85 -1.15 12.04 -14.27
N ASN A 86 -0.90 12.46 -13.02
CA ASN A 86 0.43 12.41 -12.41
C ASN A 86 0.40 12.15 -10.88
N ILE A 87 1.15 11.13 -10.42
CA ILE A 87 1.32 10.75 -9.00
C ILE A 87 1.79 11.92 -8.14
N SER A 88 2.63 12.82 -8.67
CA SER A 88 3.08 14.02 -7.94
C SER A 88 1.90 14.93 -7.58
N ASN A 89 0.92 15.07 -8.48
CA ASN A 89 -0.31 15.81 -8.20
C ASN A 89 -1.15 15.08 -7.14
N ILE A 90 -1.24 13.75 -7.21
CA ILE A 90 -1.96 12.94 -6.23
C ILE A 90 -1.36 13.11 -4.84
N THR A 91 -0.04 12.98 -4.70
CA THR A 91 0.66 13.21 -3.44
C THR A 91 0.37 14.61 -2.92
N HIS A 92 0.55 15.65 -3.74
CA HIS A 92 0.28 17.03 -3.33
C HIS A 92 -1.16 17.20 -2.81
N TYR A 93 -2.15 16.62 -3.50
CA TYR A 93 -3.56 16.70 -3.11
C TYR A 93 -3.95 15.82 -1.91
N LEU A 94 -3.13 14.83 -1.55
CA LEU A 94 -3.30 14.01 -0.35
C LEU A 94 -2.60 14.64 0.86
N LYS A 95 -1.49 15.36 0.67
CA LYS A 95 -0.77 16.04 1.76
C LYS A 95 -1.63 17.12 2.42
N GLU A 96 -2.32 17.96 1.64
CA GLU A 96 -3.11 19.07 2.19
C GLU A 96 -4.16 18.66 3.26
N PRO A 97 -5.06 17.68 3.02
CA PRO A 97 -5.98 17.21 4.06
C PRO A 97 -5.25 16.48 5.20
N LEU A 98 -4.13 15.83 4.92
CA LEU A 98 -3.36 15.08 5.93
C LEU A 98 -2.62 16.01 6.90
N THR A 99 -2.01 17.08 6.40
CA THR A 99 -1.40 18.14 7.22
C THR A 99 -2.44 18.79 8.13
N SER A 100 -3.66 18.98 7.62
CA SER A 100 -4.77 19.50 8.42
C SER A 100 -5.15 18.52 9.55
N ILE A 101 -5.32 17.23 9.23
CA ILE A 101 -5.63 16.19 10.23
C ILE A 101 -4.53 16.12 11.30
N LYS A 102 -3.26 16.09 10.88
CA LYS A 102 -2.09 16.06 11.76
C LYS A 102 -2.06 17.26 12.69
N GLY A 103 -2.18 18.47 12.16
CA GLY A 103 -2.14 19.70 12.95
C GLY A 103 -3.31 19.84 13.93
N PHE A 104 -4.53 19.49 13.52
CA PHE A 104 -5.66 19.50 14.46
C PHE A 104 -5.51 18.45 15.56
N SER A 105 -5.05 17.24 15.21
CA SER A 105 -4.80 16.20 16.22
C SER A 105 -3.69 16.62 17.19
N GLU A 106 -2.62 17.26 16.71
CA GLU A 106 -1.53 17.79 17.53
C GLU A 106 -2.03 18.83 18.54
N ILE A 107 -2.77 19.86 18.07
CA ILE A 107 -3.37 20.88 18.93
C ILE A 107 -4.26 20.26 20.01
N LEU A 108 -5.08 19.26 19.64
CA LEU A 108 -5.95 18.57 20.60
C LEU A 108 -5.17 17.77 21.65
N ILE A 109 -4.01 17.21 21.28
CA ILE A 109 -3.14 16.44 22.17
C ILE A 109 -2.31 17.35 23.09
N GLU A 110 -1.89 18.52 22.61
CA GLU A 110 -1.01 19.43 23.35
C GLU A 110 -1.78 20.42 24.21
N ASP A 111 -2.77 21.11 23.64
CA ASP A 111 -3.44 22.24 24.29
C ASP A 111 -4.73 21.84 25.03
N HIS A 112 -5.41 20.78 24.57
CA HIS A 112 -6.73 20.40 25.08
C HIS A 112 -6.80 19.01 25.73
N LYS A 113 -5.65 18.38 26.02
CA LYS A 113 -5.57 17.04 26.61
C LYS A 113 -6.40 16.86 27.88
N HIS A 114 -6.43 17.89 28.73
CA HIS A 114 -7.11 17.86 30.03
C HIS A 114 -8.64 17.91 29.92
N GLU A 115 -9.16 18.32 28.77
CA GLU A 115 -10.60 18.41 28.50
C GLU A 115 -11.15 17.13 27.85
N LEU A 116 -10.27 16.20 27.47
CA LEU A 116 -10.61 15.01 26.71
C LEU A 116 -10.68 13.76 27.60
N ASN A 117 -11.71 12.94 27.38
CA ASN A 117 -11.76 11.58 27.94
C ASN A 117 -10.55 10.78 27.41
N TRP A 118 -9.95 9.95 28.26
CA TRP A 118 -8.83 9.08 27.94
C TRP A 118 -9.05 8.24 26.67
N ASP A 119 -10.24 7.66 26.47
CA ASP A 119 -10.54 6.87 25.27
C ASP A 119 -10.55 7.71 23.99
N ILE A 120 -10.98 8.98 24.10
CA ILE A 120 -10.98 9.94 22.99
C ILE A 120 -9.54 10.39 22.70
N LEU A 121 -8.78 10.67 23.75
CA LEU A 121 -7.37 11.03 23.64
C LEU A 121 -6.54 9.93 22.97
N LEU A 122 -6.78 8.66 23.31
CA LEU A 122 -6.13 7.52 22.64
C LEU A 122 -6.48 7.43 21.15
N LYS A 123 -7.75 7.67 20.80
CA LYS A 123 -8.18 7.69 19.39
C LYS A 123 -7.54 8.83 18.61
N ILE A 124 -7.47 10.03 19.20
CA ILE A 124 -6.83 11.20 18.56
C ILE A 124 -5.33 10.95 18.39
N ARG A 125 -4.67 10.36 19.39
CA ARG A 125 -3.26 9.94 19.30
C ARG A 125 -3.05 8.92 18.18
N ASN A 126 -3.89 7.90 18.10
CA ASN A 126 -3.82 6.93 17.02
C ASN A 126 -4.01 7.59 15.64
N ILE A 127 -4.95 8.53 15.51
CA ILE A 127 -5.13 9.31 14.26
C ILE A 127 -3.87 10.12 13.91
N PHE A 128 -3.24 10.74 14.91
CA PHE A 128 -2.00 11.48 14.72
C PHE A 128 -0.86 10.57 14.27
N ASP A 129 -0.63 9.45 14.97
CA ASP A 129 0.43 8.49 14.66
C ASP A 129 0.24 7.88 13.25
N GLU A 130 -0.98 7.47 12.91
CA GLU A 130 -1.32 6.98 11.57
C GLU A 130 -1.19 8.06 10.49
N SER A 131 -1.45 9.33 10.84
CA SER A 131 -1.27 10.44 9.88
C SER A 131 0.19 10.67 9.53
N ILE A 132 1.12 10.50 10.48
CA ILE A 132 2.56 10.58 10.27
C ILE A 132 3.02 9.45 9.34
N ILE A 133 2.61 8.21 9.66
CA ILE A 133 2.95 7.03 8.85
C ILE A 133 2.43 7.19 7.41
N LEU A 134 1.22 7.72 7.26
CA LEU A 134 0.63 7.96 5.94
C LEU A 134 1.37 9.09 5.19
N GLU A 135 1.81 10.14 5.89
CA GLU A 135 2.58 11.25 5.31
C GLU A 135 3.95 10.77 4.80
N GLU A 136 4.67 9.99 5.60
CA GLU A 136 5.94 9.36 5.21
C GLU A 136 5.77 8.45 3.99
N ARG A 137 4.69 7.64 3.96
CA ARG A 137 4.38 6.80 2.79
C ARG A 137 4.06 7.66 1.56
N ILE A 138 3.27 8.71 1.71
CA ILE A 138 2.95 9.63 0.62
C ILE A 138 4.20 10.35 0.10
N GLU A 139 5.14 10.68 0.99
CA GLU A 139 6.45 11.26 0.63
C GLU A 139 7.34 10.28 -0.10
N SER A 140 7.37 9.01 0.33
CA SER A 140 8.05 7.94 -0.40
C SER A 140 7.46 7.72 -1.81
N LEU A 141 6.20 8.09 -2.04
CA LEU A 141 5.57 8.08 -3.37
C LEU A 141 5.90 9.33 -4.22
N SER A 142 6.43 10.39 -3.61
CA SER A 142 6.78 11.65 -4.29
C SER A 142 8.26 11.81 -4.61
N ILE A 143 9.13 11.09 -3.90
CA ILE A 143 10.55 11.01 -4.22
C ILE A 143 10.72 9.88 -5.24
N ASP A 144 10.34 10.19 -6.48
CA ASP A 144 11.08 9.91 -7.72
C ASP A 144 10.15 9.77 -8.93
N LYS A 145 10.46 10.61 -9.92
CA LYS A 145 10.14 10.56 -11.35
C LYS A 145 9.03 9.60 -11.82
N ILE A 146 8.04 10.21 -12.45
CA ILE A 146 7.25 9.62 -13.52
C ILE A 146 8.21 9.12 -14.62
N THR A 147 8.67 7.87 -14.51
CA THR A 147 9.00 6.97 -15.61
C THR A 147 9.18 5.57 -15.01
N GLU A 148 8.23 4.67 -15.33
CA GLU A 148 8.34 3.20 -15.28
C GLU A 148 8.32 2.47 -13.93
N GLY A 149 7.11 2.04 -13.49
CA GLY A 149 6.90 0.90 -12.58
C GLY A 149 7.68 0.95 -11.25
N PRO A 150 7.70 -0.14 -10.45
CA PRO A 150 8.76 -0.30 -9.47
C PRO A 150 10.08 -0.45 -10.23
N GLN A 151 10.93 0.57 -10.21
CA GLN A 151 12.22 0.55 -10.90
C GLN A 151 13.21 -0.27 -10.07
N TYR A 152 13.18 -1.59 -10.24
CA TYR A 152 14.24 -2.46 -9.73
C TYR A 152 15.46 -2.34 -10.64
N ASP A 153 16.62 -2.06 -10.07
CA ASP A 153 17.86 -2.02 -10.83
C ASP A 153 18.28 -3.43 -11.27
N ILE A 154 18.02 -4.44 -10.44
CA ILE A 154 18.55 -5.79 -10.61
C ILE A 154 17.47 -6.82 -10.36
N LEU A 155 17.30 -7.77 -11.29
CA LEU A 155 16.51 -8.98 -11.09
C LEU A 155 17.45 -10.17 -10.88
N ILE A 156 17.35 -10.83 -9.73
CA ILE A 156 18.12 -12.02 -9.38
C ILE A 156 17.22 -13.24 -9.54
N VAL A 157 17.62 -14.21 -10.36
CA VAL A 157 16.86 -15.42 -10.68
C VAL A 157 17.69 -16.65 -10.34
N ASP A 158 17.31 -17.35 -9.27
CA ASP A 158 18.03 -18.52 -8.76
C ASP A 158 17.05 -19.36 -7.93
N ASP A 159 17.16 -20.69 -7.94
CA ASP A 159 16.29 -21.55 -7.11
C ASP A 159 16.83 -21.76 -5.69
N ASP A 160 18.09 -21.39 -5.42
CA ASP A 160 18.69 -21.40 -4.08
C ASP A 160 18.47 -20.06 -3.34
N PRO A 161 17.63 -20.04 -2.27
CA PRO A 161 17.38 -18.82 -1.50
C PRO A 161 18.63 -18.23 -0.84
N SER A 162 19.66 -19.04 -0.61
CA SER A 162 20.93 -18.60 -0.02
C SER A 162 21.69 -17.71 -1.00
N THR A 163 21.73 -18.12 -2.27
CA THR A 163 22.33 -17.36 -3.35
C THR A 163 21.58 -16.07 -3.61
N ILE A 164 20.24 -16.11 -3.68
CA ILE A 164 19.40 -14.92 -3.80
C ILE A 164 19.74 -13.92 -2.68
N ARG A 165 19.64 -14.36 -1.43
CA ARG A 165 19.86 -13.49 -0.27
C ARG A 165 21.25 -12.87 -0.26
N LEU A 166 22.28 -13.65 -0.57
CA LEU A 166 23.66 -13.18 -0.63
C LEU A 166 23.83 -12.05 -1.66
N LEU A 167 23.26 -12.22 -2.84
CA LEU A 167 23.36 -11.25 -3.93
C LEU A 167 22.50 -10.02 -3.64
N THR A 168 21.26 -10.19 -3.18
CA THR A 168 20.38 -9.09 -2.74
C THR A 168 21.07 -8.23 -1.69
N ASP A 169 21.56 -8.84 -0.59
CA ASP A 169 22.26 -8.13 0.48
C ASP A 169 23.49 -7.37 -0.05
N TYR A 170 24.18 -7.90 -1.05
CA TYR A 170 25.36 -7.27 -1.63
C TYR A 170 25.02 -6.00 -2.41
N PHE A 171 24.05 -6.08 -3.32
CA PHE A 171 23.68 -4.97 -4.20
C PHE A 171 22.89 -3.90 -3.45
N GLU A 172 22.01 -4.27 -2.50
CA GLU A 172 21.27 -3.31 -1.67
C GLU A 172 22.21 -2.47 -0.79
N ARG A 173 23.27 -3.06 -0.24
CA ARG A 173 24.32 -2.32 0.49
C ARG A 173 25.07 -1.30 -0.37
N LYS A 174 24.98 -1.45 -1.70
CA LYS A 174 25.57 -0.53 -2.68
C LYS A 174 24.54 0.49 -3.21
N GLY A 175 23.31 0.46 -2.70
CA GLY A 175 22.25 1.42 -3.02
C GLY A 175 21.35 1.03 -4.19
N TYR A 176 21.44 -0.22 -4.67
CA TYR A 176 20.59 -0.72 -5.75
C TYR A 176 19.32 -1.38 -5.22
N ILE A 177 18.23 -1.28 -5.98
CA ILE A 177 16.97 -1.94 -5.63
C ILE A 177 16.90 -3.29 -6.34
N CYS A 178 16.81 -4.38 -5.58
CA CYS A 178 16.76 -5.74 -6.13
C CYS A 178 15.34 -6.31 -6.09
N GLU A 179 15.02 -7.13 -7.09
CA GLU A 179 13.85 -8.01 -7.10
C GLU A 179 14.30 -9.44 -7.39
N ASN A 180 13.58 -10.43 -6.87
CA ASN A 180 14.05 -11.82 -6.83
C ASN A 180 13.04 -12.77 -7.49
N ALA A 181 13.48 -13.77 -8.23
CA ALA A 181 12.64 -14.84 -8.73
C ALA A 181 13.27 -16.21 -8.43
N ILE A 182 12.44 -17.18 -8.02
CA ILE A 182 12.90 -18.52 -7.67
C ILE A 182 12.88 -19.51 -8.84
N ASP A 183 12.32 -19.09 -9.98
CA ASP A 183 12.19 -19.88 -11.19
C ASP A 183 12.07 -18.97 -12.43
N GLY A 184 12.22 -19.58 -13.60
CA GLY A 184 12.20 -18.87 -14.87
C GLY A 184 10.82 -18.32 -15.27
N GLU A 185 9.72 -18.93 -14.80
CA GLU A 185 8.37 -18.45 -15.12
C GLU A 185 8.06 -17.15 -14.37
N THR A 186 8.33 -17.14 -13.07
CA THR A 186 8.21 -15.97 -12.19
C THR A 186 9.08 -14.82 -12.73
N ALA A 187 10.30 -15.11 -13.18
CA ALA A 187 11.17 -14.10 -13.78
C ALA A 187 10.53 -13.46 -15.03
N LEU A 188 9.98 -14.27 -15.94
CA LEU A 188 9.33 -13.79 -17.16
C LEU A 188 8.02 -13.03 -16.87
N GLU A 189 7.30 -13.37 -15.81
CA GLU A 189 6.14 -12.59 -15.36
C GLU A 189 6.54 -11.24 -14.79
N LYS A 190 7.57 -11.20 -13.94
CA LYS A 190 8.09 -9.97 -13.34
C LYS A 190 8.59 -8.97 -14.37
N ILE A 191 9.30 -9.44 -15.40
CA ILE A 191 9.81 -8.58 -16.48
C ILE A 191 8.69 -7.96 -17.35
N LYS A 192 7.45 -8.47 -17.28
CA LYS A 192 6.30 -7.81 -17.93
C LYS A 192 5.81 -6.59 -17.14
N VAL A 193 6.11 -6.53 -15.85
CA VAL A 193 5.64 -5.49 -14.92
C VAL A 193 6.68 -4.38 -14.76
N PHE A 194 7.97 -4.71 -14.78
CA PHE A 194 9.08 -3.76 -14.71
C PHE A 194 10.25 -4.20 -15.59
N THR A 195 11.11 -3.25 -15.96
CA THR A 195 12.32 -3.51 -16.76
C THR A 195 13.57 -3.27 -15.89
N PRO A 196 14.28 -4.32 -15.44
CA PRO A 196 15.51 -4.13 -14.69
C PRO A 196 16.65 -3.65 -15.60
N LYS A 197 17.67 -3.02 -15.02
CA LYS A 197 18.91 -2.69 -15.75
C LYS A 197 19.78 -3.94 -15.96
N LEU A 198 19.78 -4.83 -14.98
CA LEU A 198 20.60 -6.04 -14.94
C LEU A 198 19.77 -7.26 -14.51
N ILE A 199 20.01 -8.39 -15.16
CA ILE A 199 19.48 -9.70 -14.74
C ILE A 199 20.65 -10.61 -14.42
N LEU A 200 20.62 -11.17 -13.22
CA LEU A 200 21.50 -12.25 -12.77
C LEU A 200 20.70 -13.54 -12.82
N LEU A 201 21.09 -14.46 -13.70
CA LEU A 201 20.25 -15.60 -14.09
C LEU A 201 20.97 -16.93 -13.89
N ASP A 202 20.46 -17.79 -13.02
CA ASP A 202 20.89 -19.19 -13.04
C ASP A 202 20.41 -19.88 -14.32
N ILE A 203 21.27 -20.75 -14.84
CA ILE A 203 21.01 -21.61 -15.97
C ILE A 203 20.19 -22.82 -15.51
N ILE A 204 20.53 -23.37 -14.35
CA ILE A 204 19.88 -24.57 -13.80
C ILE A 204 18.71 -24.09 -12.94
N LEU A 205 17.54 -23.99 -13.54
CA LEU A 205 16.30 -23.61 -12.87
C LEU A 205 15.26 -24.73 -13.00
N PRO A 206 14.30 -24.82 -12.05
CA PRO A 206 13.17 -25.73 -12.18
C PRO A 206 12.24 -25.30 -13.33
N ASN A 207 11.69 -26.29 -14.04
CA ASN A 207 10.71 -26.17 -15.13
C ASN A 207 11.22 -25.52 -16.42
N VAL A 208 11.83 -24.33 -16.34
CA VAL A 208 12.31 -23.56 -17.49
C VAL A 208 13.80 -23.27 -17.30
N ASN A 209 14.63 -23.73 -18.26
CA ASN A 209 16.07 -23.48 -18.25
C ASN A 209 16.37 -21.98 -18.42
N GLY A 210 17.38 -21.47 -17.70
CA GLY A 210 17.81 -20.07 -17.81
C GLY A 210 18.21 -19.64 -19.23
N TYR A 211 18.72 -20.56 -20.07
CA TYR A 211 18.97 -20.26 -21.48
C TYR A 211 17.69 -19.88 -22.24
N ASP A 212 16.58 -20.56 -21.96
CA ASP A 212 15.29 -20.28 -22.60
C ASP A 212 14.70 -18.96 -22.10
N VAL A 213 14.87 -18.66 -20.81
CA VAL A 213 14.51 -17.36 -20.22
C VAL A 213 15.29 -16.24 -20.91
N CYS A 214 16.61 -16.37 -21.06
CA CYS A 214 17.45 -15.39 -21.74
C CYS A 214 17.00 -15.17 -23.19
N LYS A 215 16.78 -16.25 -23.96
CA LYS A 215 16.30 -16.16 -25.36
C LYS A 215 14.95 -15.44 -25.46
N LYS A 216 14.01 -15.70 -24.54
CA LYS A 216 12.72 -15.00 -24.50
C LYS A 216 12.87 -13.51 -24.21
N ILE A 217 13.78 -13.12 -23.32
CA ILE A 217 14.04 -11.71 -23.01
C ILE A 217 14.73 -11.01 -24.20
N LYS A 218 15.80 -11.60 -24.73
CA LYS A 218 16.58 -11.02 -25.84
C LYS A 218 15.82 -10.97 -27.18
N SER A 219 14.79 -11.80 -27.35
CA SER A 219 13.88 -11.74 -28.53
C SER A 219 12.80 -10.66 -28.43
N ASN A 220 12.54 -10.10 -27.24
CA ASN A 220 11.53 -9.08 -27.05
C ASN A 220 12.09 -7.67 -27.31
N ALA A 221 11.57 -6.98 -28.32
CA ALA A 221 12.06 -5.68 -28.78
C ALA A 221 12.13 -4.59 -27.69
N LYS A 222 11.29 -4.66 -26.65
CA LYS A 222 11.24 -3.67 -25.57
C LYS A 222 12.33 -3.86 -24.50
N ILE A 223 12.73 -5.11 -24.25
CA ILE A 223 13.58 -5.49 -23.12
C ILE A 223 14.86 -6.22 -23.56
N LYS A 224 15.08 -6.39 -24.87
CA LYS A 224 16.28 -7.05 -25.41
C LYS A 224 17.61 -6.40 -25.03
N ASN A 225 17.57 -5.12 -24.66
CA ASN A 225 18.76 -4.35 -24.30
C ASN A 225 19.15 -4.51 -22.83
N VAL A 226 18.32 -5.18 -22.02
CA VAL A 226 18.65 -5.47 -20.61
C VAL A 226 19.90 -6.34 -20.57
N SER A 227 20.86 -5.99 -19.71
CA SER A 227 22.07 -6.79 -19.51
C SER A 227 21.75 -8.07 -18.75
N ILE A 228 22.20 -9.21 -19.26
CA ILE A 228 21.95 -10.53 -18.65
C ILE A 228 23.28 -11.23 -18.43
N TYR A 229 23.56 -11.57 -17.18
CA TYR A 229 24.73 -12.37 -16.79
C TYR A 229 24.28 -13.68 -16.18
N TYR A 230 24.85 -14.79 -16.65
CA TYR A 230 24.58 -16.08 -16.03
C TYR A 230 25.31 -16.22 -14.69
N ILE A 231 24.70 -16.90 -13.73
CA ILE A 231 25.36 -17.33 -12.49
C ILE A 231 25.17 -18.83 -12.36
N THR A 232 26.22 -19.63 -12.58
CA THR A 232 26.00 -21.06 -12.83
C THR A 232 27.11 -21.97 -12.35
N ALA A 233 26.78 -23.23 -12.08
CA ALA A 233 27.74 -24.32 -11.89
C ALA A 233 28.11 -25.05 -13.21
N VAL A 234 27.49 -24.68 -14.34
CA VAL A 234 27.76 -25.28 -15.65
C VAL A 234 29.20 -25.00 -16.10
N PRO A 235 29.91 -25.97 -16.72
CA PRO A 235 31.28 -25.78 -17.16
C PRO A 235 31.48 -24.58 -18.11
N PRO A 236 32.59 -23.82 -17.97
CA PRO A 236 32.85 -22.61 -18.77
C PRO A 236 32.78 -22.80 -20.28
N LEU A 237 33.18 -23.97 -20.78
CA LEU A 237 33.21 -24.26 -22.21
C LEU A 237 31.79 -24.23 -22.81
N GLU A 238 30.86 -24.87 -22.11
CA GLU A 238 29.45 -24.98 -22.50
C GLU A 238 28.73 -23.63 -22.42
N VAL A 239 28.98 -22.87 -21.34
CA VAL A 239 28.37 -21.54 -21.15
C VAL A 239 28.82 -20.57 -22.24
N LYS A 240 30.09 -20.62 -22.65
CA LYS A 240 30.63 -19.73 -23.70
C LYS A 240 29.98 -19.93 -25.06
N GLU A 241 29.63 -21.17 -25.40
CA GLU A 241 28.89 -21.46 -26.64
C GLU A 241 27.47 -20.90 -26.53
N GLN A 242 26.81 -21.15 -25.40
CA GLN A 242 25.44 -20.71 -25.17
C GLN A 242 25.29 -19.18 -25.07
N ILE A 243 26.28 -18.44 -24.59
CA ILE A 243 26.28 -16.98 -24.60
C ILE A 243 26.10 -16.43 -26.02
N LYS A 244 26.78 -17.01 -27.01
CA LYS A 244 26.66 -16.58 -28.42
C LYS A 244 25.26 -16.83 -28.98
N GLU A 245 24.65 -17.95 -28.59
CA GLU A 245 23.31 -18.33 -29.04
C GLU A 245 22.19 -17.56 -28.34
N THR A 246 22.36 -17.25 -27.06
CA THR A 246 21.33 -16.64 -26.22
C THR A 246 21.38 -15.13 -26.22
N GLY A 247 22.55 -14.53 -26.54
CA GLY A 247 22.78 -13.09 -26.52
C GLY A 247 23.02 -12.52 -25.12
N ALA A 248 23.37 -13.38 -24.14
CA ALA A 248 23.78 -12.93 -22.81
C ALA A 248 25.10 -12.13 -22.87
N ASP A 249 25.34 -11.32 -21.84
CA ASP A 249 26.45 -10.38 -21.77
C ASP A 249 27.69 -10.99 -21.08
N GLY A 250 27.49 -12.04 -20.28
CA GLY A 250 28.58 -12.75 -19.62
C GLY A 250 28.11 -13.83 -18.66
N TYR A 251 29.02 -14.33 -17.83
CA TYR A 251 28.73 -15.33 -16.82
C TYR A 251 29.68 -15.25 -15.62
N PHE A 252 29.20 -15.72 -14.47
CA PHE A 252 29.94 -15.98 -13.24
C PHE A 252 29.78 -17.45 -12.85
N LEU A 253 30.87 -18.08 -12.39
CA LEU A 253 30.85 -19.47 -11.99
C LEU A 253 30.58 -19.60 -10.49
N LYS A 254 29.70 -20.52 -10.12
CA LYS A 254 29.55 -21.00 -8.74
C LYS A 254 30.70 -21.99 -8.44
N PRO A 255 31.39 -21.88 -7.30
CA PRO A 255 31.30 -20.83 -6.29
C PRO A 255 32.02 -19.54 -6.74
N PHE A 256 31.41 -18.39 -6.48
CA PHE A 256 31.95 -17.06 -6.77
C PHE A 256 32.33 -16.32 -5.48
N LYS A 257 33.14 -15.26 -5.63
CA LYS A 257 33.37 -14.26 -4.58
C LYS A 257 32.52 -13.04 -4.88
N ILE A 258 32.05 -12.36 -3.83
CA ILE A 258 31.26 -11.13 -3.94
C ILE A 258 31.96 -10.07 -4.83
N LYS A 259 33.29 -9.97 -4.76
CA LYS A 259 34.09 -9.03 -5.57
C LYS A 259 34.05 -9.32 -7.07
N ASP A 260 33.71 -10.55 -7.48
CA ASP A 260 33.66 -10.90 -8.89
C ASP A 260 32.57 -10.07 -9.61
N PHE A 261 31.54 -9.64 -8.89
CA PHE A 261 30.46 -8.78 -9.42
C PHE A 261 30.81 -7.30 -9.49
N ASP A 262 32.00 -6.85 -9.05
CA ASP A 262 32.37 -5.43 -9.09
C ASP A 262 32.36 -4.87 -10.51
N VAL A 263 32.64 -5.73 -11.50
CA VAL A 263 32.58 -5.37 -12.92
C VAL A 263 31.17 -4.99 -13.37
N LEU A 264 30.12 -5.41 -12.66
CA LEU A 264 28.74 -5.15 -13.04
C LEU A 264 28.30 -3.73 -12.73
N PHE A 265 28.97 -3.03 -11.82
CA PHE A 265 28.64 -1.65 -11.48
C PHE A 265 28.91 -0.66 -12.63
N SER A 266 29.68 -1.03 -13.66
CA SER A 266 29.79 -0.18 -14.86
C SER A 266 28.52 -0.17 -15.72
N TYR A 267 27.59 -1.09 -15.46
CA TYR A 267 26.34 -1.26 -16.22
C TYR A 267 25.10 -0.76 -15.46
N LEU A 268 25.26 -0.27 -14.22
CA LEU A 268 24.18 0.08 -13.29
C LEU A 268 24.17 1.56 -12.90
#